data_AF-A0A3A8IZS2-F1
#
_entry.id   AF-A0A3A8IZS2-F1
#
_cell.length_a   1.000
_cell.length_b   1.000
_cell.length_c   1.000
_cell.angle_alpha   90.00
_cell.angle_beta   90.00
_cell.angle_gamma   90.00
#
_symmetry.space_group_name_H-M   'P 1'
#
loop_
_entity.id
_entity.type
_entity.pdbx_description
1 polymer ?
#
loop_
_entity_poly.entity_id
_entity_poly.type
_entity_poly.pdbx_seq_one_letter_code
_entity_poly.pdbx_strand_id
1 'polypeptide(L)'
;MTTTRSARVLSGLPRTLALVGALSAPAAAASDVLTPPAFHGTRESPAWLSLRLGNGPSGKAQSKAEPALEVGAPTWVRLNLSLTATWRRFCARPGVDSCGAYERLPEEDQLGDTSDFSSSYPYLGLALEAEVLPLARHPTSALRGLGVQLGAQRGFSSSDVTLTGDGGQTPVREVNATDTAFTAQAMYRFYFRFGTTRPQQGYVGARAGIQTRAFDVEQSTDTPLTGTHRVFPSVALDLSVPLFSSVRLDASGGLLLSPKPGHSPEADGGRRALEVRDYGTSVSSFGWSAELGVSGDIWGPFGYDVAWRLAHFKDRFSGAGTLTGWNDGGAAEETYSSLHVGLIATY
;
A
#
# COMPACT_ATOMS: atom_id res chain seq x y z
N MET A 1 20.41 -31.82 -39.37
CA MET A 1 19.43 -32.84 -38.95
C MET A 1 18.45 -32.18 -38.00
N THR A 2 17.20 -32.12 -38.43
CA THR A 2 16.03 -31.54 -37.76
C THR A 2 15.44 -32.49 -36.73
N THR A 3 15.08 -32.00 -35.54
CA THR A 3 13.85 -32.41 -34.83
C THR A 3 13.32 -31.29 -33.95
N THR A 4 12.08 -30.91 -34.29
CA THR A 4 11.13 -30.03 -33.61
C THR A 4 10.43 -30.68 -32.41
N ARG A 5 9.73 -29.83 -31.61
CA ARG A 5 8.60 -30.06 -30.68
C ARG A 5 9.00 -30.02 -29.19
N SER A 6 8.24 -29.40 -28.27
CA SER A 6 6.92 -28.76 -28.33
C SER A 6 6.76 -27.85 -27.10
N ALA A 7 6.07 -26.72 -27.30
CA ALA A 7 5.48 -25.92 -26.25
C ALA A 7 4.46 -26.73 -25.43
N ARG A 8 4.45 -26.57 -24.11
CA ARG A 8 3.30 -26.93 -23.26
C ARG A 8 2.68 -25.67 -22.69
N VAL A 9 1.51 -25.35 -23.24
CA VAL A 9 0.47 -24.53 -22.63
C VAL A 9 -0.16 -25.34 -21.49
N LEU A 10 -0.33 -24.73 -20.32
CA LEU A 10 -1.19 -25.26 -19.26
C LEU A 10 -2.24 -24.19 -18.93
N SER A 11 -3.37 -24.33 -19.62
CA SER A 11 -4.65 -23.69 -19.31
C SER A 11 -5.34 -24.46 -18.17
N GLY A 12 -5.74 -23.76 -17.10
CA GLY A 12 -6.62 -24.34 -16.08
C GLY A 12 -6.76 -23.52 -14.79
N LEU A 13 -7.66 -22.54 -14.80
CA LEU A 13 -8.39 -22.01 -13.62
C LEU A 13 -9.82 -22.61 -13.64
N PRO A 14 -10.68 -22.49 -12.60
CA PRO A 14 -10.49 -22.16 -11.19
C PRO A 14 -11.31 -23.09 -10.22
N ARG A 15 -11.10 -22.94 -8.90
CA ARG A 15 -11.99 -23.27 -7.73
C ARG A 15 -11.05 -23.59 -6.54
N THR A 16 -11.18 -23.11 -5.29
CA THR A 16 -12.32 -22.58 -4.53
C THR A 16 -11.78 -21.88 -3.28
N LEU A 17 -12.42 -20.79 -2.86
CA LEU A 17 -12.32 -20.18 -1.53
C LEU A 17 -12.88 -21.13 -0.44
N ALA A 18 -12.26 -21.18 0.74
CA ALA A 18 -12.94 -21.22 2.06
C ALA A 18 -11.96 -21.16 3.26
N LEU A 19 -12.19 -20.16 4.14
CA LEU A 19 -12.09 -20.12 5.64
C LEU A 19 -10.77 -20.54 6.33
N VAL A 20 -10.30 -20.04 7.49
CA VAL A 20 -10.70 -19.16 8.63
C VAL A 20 -9.38 -18.97 9.42
N GLY A 21 -8.95 -17.80 9.88
CA GLY A 21 -9.43 -17.09 11.07
C GLY A 21 -8.67 -17.50 12.34
N ALA A 22 -7.82 -16.62 12.88
CA ALA A 22 -7.46 -16.53 14.30
C ALA A 22 -6.68 -15.22 14.57
N LEU A 23 -7.42 -14.16 14.86
CA LEU A 23 -6.91 -13.00 15.58
C LEU A 23 -6.83 -13.40 17.06
N SER A 24 -5.63 -13.51 17.62
CA SER A 24 -5.42 -13.60 19.06
C SER A 24 -5.14 -12.21 19.62
N ALA A 25 -6.16 -11.60 20.21
CA ALA A 25 -6.00 -10.57 21.23
C ALA A 25 -5.99 -11.26 22.61
N PRO A 26 -5.14 -10.85 23.57
CA PRO A 26 -5.23 -11.36 24.93
C PRO A 26 -6.39 -10.68 25.68
N ALA A 27 -7.15 -11.50 26.39
CA ALA A 27 -8.32 -11.12 27.17
C ALA A 27 -7.96 -10.59 28.58
N ALA A 28 -8.93 -9.85 29.12
CA ALA A 28 -8.96 -9.03 30.32
C ALA A 28 -8.71 -9.73 31.68
N ALA A 29 -8.35 -8.91 32.67
CA ALA A 29 -8.80 -8.98 34.07
C ALA A 29 -8.80 -7.53 34.62
N ALA A 30 -9.70 -7.04 35.46
CA ALA A 30 -11.01 -7.48 35.94
C ALA A 30 -11.72 -6.21 36.49
N SER A 31 -13.04 -6.31 36.52
CA SER A 31 -14.12 -5.43 36.97
C SER A 31 -13.86 -4.49 38.15
N ASP A 32 -14.49 -3.31 38.10
CA ASP A 32 -15.28 -2.85 39.24
C ASP A 32 -16.57 -2.13 38.81
N VAL A 33 -17.61 -2.36 39.61
CA VAL A 33 -19.02 -2.04 39.41
C VAL A 33 -19.29 -0.55 39.63
N LEU A 34 -20.17 0.08 38.84
CA LEU A 34 -21.10 1.13 39.28
C LEU A 34 -22.17 1.46 38.22
N THR A 35 -23.40 1.56 38.71
CA THR A 35 -24.72 1.81 38.10
C THR A 35 -24.85 2.95 37.06
N PRO A 36 -25.82 2.86 36.13
CA PRO A 36 -26.03 3.86 35.08
C PRO A 36 -26.87 5.07 35.57
N PRO A 37 -26.53 6.31 35.21
CA PRO A 37 -27.49 7.40 35.29
C PRO A 37 -28.42 7.39 34.07
N ALA A 38 -29.72 7.51 34.36
CA ALA A 38 -30.77 7.71 33.39
C ALA A 38 -30.57 9.04 32.64
N PHE A 39 -30.44 8.97 31.32
CA PHE A 39 -30.53 10.14 30.45
C PHE A 39 -31.93 10.22 29.83
N HIS A 40 -32.76 11.09 30.39
CA HIS A 40 -33.89 11.67 29.68
C HIS A 40 -33.34 12.70 28.68
N GLY A 41 -33.46 12.40 27.40
CA GLY A 41 -33.13 13.31 26.31
C GLY A 41 -34.06 13.01 25.13
N THR A 42 -34.85 14.00 24.76
CA THR A 42 -35.94 13.98 23.78
C THR A 42 -35.54 13.35 22.44
N ARG A 43 -36.28 12.31 22.06
CA ARG A 43 -36.23 11.60 20.78
C ARG A 43 -36.82 12.52 19.69
N GLU A 44 -35.99 13.34 19.06
CA GLU A 44 -36.37 13.99 17.81
C GLU A 44 -36.23 12.99 16.66
N SER A 45 -37.37 12.49 16.20
CA SER A 45 -37.48 11.71 14.97
C SER A 45 -37.17 12.61 13.76
N PRO A 46 -36.28 12.22 12.83
CA PRO A 46 -36.02 13.00 11.63
C PRO A 46 -37.27 13.04 10.74
N ALA A 47 -37.72 14.25 10.44
CA ALA A 47 -38.96 14.59 9.74
C ALA A 47 -38.91 14.32 8.22
N TRP A 48 -38.67 13.09 7.79
CA TRP A 48 -38.82 12.68 6.38
C TRP A 48 -40.08 11.85 6.09
N LEU A 49 -40.94 11.66 7.09
CA LEU A 49 -42.24 10.99 6.95
C LEU A 49 -43.36 11.90 7.47
N SER A 50 -43.70 12.92 6.68
CA SER A 50 -45.01 13.57 6.80
C SER A 50 -45.55 13.90 5.40
N LEU A 51 -46.09 12.88 4.74
CA LEU A 51 -47.01 13.06 3.61
C LEU A 51 -48.28 13.72 4.13
N ARG A 52 -48.29 15.06 4.16
CA ARG A 52 -49.53 15.83 4.29
C ARG A 52 -50.11 16.03 2.89
N LEU A 53 -51.10 15.21 2.55
CA LEU A 53 -52.06 15.54 1.50
C LEU A 53 -52.87 16.75 1.99
N GLY A 54 -52.73 17.90 1.32
CA GLY A 54 -53.48 19.11 1.60
C GLY A 54 -53.83 19.84 0.31
N ASN A 55 -55.11 19.82 -0.04
CA ASN A 55 -55.75 20.63 -1.08
C ASN A 55 -55.75 22.12 -0.69
N GLY A 56 -55.49 23.01 -1.66
CA GLY A 56 -56.00 24.40 -1.66
C GLY A 56 -54.94 25.50 -1.92
N PRO A 57 -55.29 26.60 -2.63
CA PRO A 57 -54.34 27.29 -3.51
C PRO A 57 -53.85 28.67 -3.04
N SER A 58 -52.79 29.12 -3.71
CA SER A 58 -52.31 30.51 -3.88
C SER A 58 -51.52 31.14 -2.72
N GLY A 59 -50.32 31.64 -3.03
CA GLY A 59 -49.58 32.52 -2.15
C GLY A 59 -48.06 32.47 -2.34
N LYS A 60 -47.56 33.16 -3.37
CA LYS A 60 -46.19 33.70 -3.53
C LYS A 60 -45.09 33.00 -2.70
N ALA A 61 -44.59 31.86 -3.20
CA ALA A 61 -43.33 31.31 -2.72
C ALA A 61 -42.17 32.07 -3.36
N GLN A 62 -41.39 32.73 -2.51
CA GLN A 62 -40.06 33.26 -2.79
C GLN A 62 -39.25 32.22 -3.56
N SER A 63 -38.87 32.53 -4.80
CA SER A 63 -37.80 31.79 -5.48
C SER A 63 -36.48 32.18 -4.84
N LYS A 64 -36.24 31.70 -3.61
CA LYS A 64 -34.89 31.51 -3.11
C LYS A 64 -34.29 30.49 -4.06
N ALA A 65 -33.48 30.96 -5.00
CA ALA A 65 -32.74 30.11 -5.91
C ALA A 65 -32.00 29.08 -5.06
N GLU A 66 -32.54 27.87 -5.04
CA GLU A 66 -31.91 26.69 -4.49
C GLU A 66 -30.55 26.61 -5.19
N PRO A 67 -29.42 26.67 -4.47
CA PRO A 67 -28.13 26.58 -5.10
C PRO A 67 -28.14 25.28 -5.91
N ALA A 68 -27.90 25.41 -7.21
CA ALA A 68 -27.96 24.34 -8.18
C ALA A 68 -27.35 23.07 -7.61
N LEU A 69 -28.18 22.01 -7.51
CA LEU A 69 -27.85 20.64 -7.07
C LEU A 69 -26.36 20.46 -6.75
N GLU A 70 -26.03 20.57 -5.46
CA GLU A 70 -24.66 20.36 -4.98
C GLU A 70 -24.17 19.00 -5.48
N VAL A 71 -23.18 19.07 -6.37
CA VAL A 71 -22.33 17.93 -6.74
C VAL A 71 -21.85 17.32 -5.44
N GLY A 72 -22.13 16.03 -5.25
CA GLY A 72 -22.02 15.30 -3.98
C GLY A 72 -20.91 15.81 -3.07
N ALA A 73 -21.27 16.15 -1.82
CA ALA A 73 -20.32 16.60 -0.83
C ALA A 73 -19.16 15.59 -0.71
N PRO A 74 -17.92 16.04 -0.46
CA PRO A 74 -16.81 15.14 -0.19
C PRO A 74 -17.18 14.15 0.92
N THR A 75 -16.81 12.88 0.75
CA THR A 75 -17.01 11.87 1.79
C THR A 75 -16.18 12.22 3.01
N TRP A 76 -16.77 12.15 4.20
CA TRP A 76 -16.07 12.50 5.44
C TRP A 76 -15.09 11.39 5.82
N VAL A 77 -15.50 10.14 5.73
CA VAL A 77 -14.70 8.96 6.07
C VAL A 77 -14.74 7.99 4.91
N ARG A 78 -13.57 7.48 4.51
CA ARG A 78 -13.44 6.37 3.56
C ARG A 78 -12.59 5.29 4.20
N LEU A 79 -13.12 4.07 4.24
CA LEU A 79 -12.40 2.87 4.65
C LEU A 79 -12.22 1.99 3.42
N ASN A 80 -11.02 1.46 3.21
CA ASN A 80 -10.72 0.47 2.17
C ASN A 80 -10.12 -0.77 2.83
N LEU A 81 -10.74 -1.92 2.61
CA LEU A 81 -10.20 -3.23 2.96
C LEU A 81 -9.87 -3.99 1.67
N SER A 82 -8.60 -4.28 1.45
CA SER A 82 -8.09 -4.87 0.22
C SER A 82 -7.35 -6.19 0.48
N LEU A 83 -7.54 -7.15 -0.42
CA LEU A 83 -6.62 -8.26 -0.62
C LEU A 83 -5.41 -7.75 -1.41
N THR A 84 -4.23 -8.20 -1.04
CA THR A 84 -2.97 -7.78 -1.67
C THR A 84 -2.20 -8.99 -2.21
N ALA A 85 -1.57 -8.80 -3.37
CA ALA A 85 -0.59 -9.72 -3.93
C ALA A 85 0.64 -8.90 -4.34
N THR A 86 1.73 -9.02 -3.58
CA THR A 86 2.96 -8.25 -3.80
C THR A 86 4.05 -9.13 -4.38
N TRP A 87 4.73 -8.67 -5.41
CA TRP A 87 6.00 -9.23 -5.90
C TRP A 87 7.14 -8.29 -5.51
N ARG A 88 8.29 -8.88 -5.19
CA ARG A 88 9.51 -8.17 -4.81
C ARG A 88 10.66 -8.63 -5.69
N ARG A 89 11.44 -7.68 -6.17
CA ARG A 89 12.71 -7.90 -6.84
C ARG A 89 13.77 -7.04 -6.18
N PHE A 90 14.90 -7.63 -5.87
CA PHE A 90 16.03 -6.98 -5.24
C PHE A 90 17.31 -7.43 -5.93
N CYS A 91 18.24 -6.50 -6.09
CA CYS A 91 19.59 -6.78 -6.56
C CYS A 91 20.57 -5.89 -5.80
N ALA A 92 21.78 -6.38 -5.59
CA ALA A 92 22.91 -5.63 -5.04
C ALA A 92 24.17 -5.95 -5.85
N ARG A 93 24.92 -4.91 -6.22
CA ARG A 93 26.13 -5.00 -7.04
C ARG A 93 27.27 -4.12 -6.48
N PRO A 94 28.50 -4.65 -6.37
CA PRO A 94 29.66 -3.90 -5.89
C PRO A 94 30.16 -2.90 -6.92
N GLY A 95 30.75 -1.79 -6.46
CA GLY A 95 31.57 -0.89 -7.27
C GLY A 95 30.85 -0.12 -8.38
N VAL A 96 29.52 -0.20 -8.46
CA VAL A 96 28.71 0.41 -9.52
C VAL A 96 27.60 1.31 -8.98
N ASP A 97 27.05 2.13 -9.88
CA ASP A 97 25.97 3.08 -9.59
C ASP A 97 24.55 2.50 -9.69
N SER A 98 24.39 1.32 -10.28
CA SER A 98 23.09 0.64 -10.46
C SER A 98 23.31 -0.82 -10.83
N CYS A 99 22.35 -1.69 -10.52
CA CYS A 99 22.46 -3.10 -10.90
C CYS A 99 22.58 -3.27 -12.43
N GLY A 100 21.80 -2.51 -13.19
CA GLY A 100 21.87 -2.54 -14.66
C GLY A 100 23.16 -1.96 -15.25
N ALA A 101 23.98 -1.24 -14.48
CA ALA A 101 25.31 -0.82 -14.93
C ALA A 101 26.30 -1.98 -14.82
N TYR A 102 26.23 -2.75 -13.73
CA TYR A 102 27.04 -3.96 -13.55
C TYR A 102 26.74 -5.01 -14.61
N GLU A 103 25.46 -5.25 -14.91
CA GLU A 103 25.04 -6.24 -15.92
C GLU A 103 25.51 -5.92 -17.35
N ARG A 104 25.94 -4.68 -17.61
CA ARG A 104 26.50 -4.26 -18.90
C ARG A 104 28.02 -4.33 -18.96
N LEU A 105 28.69 -4.57 -17.83
CA LEU A 105 30.14 -4.77 -17.82
C LEU A 105 30.47 -6.09 -18.54
N PRO A 106 31.63 -6.17 -19.22
CA PRO A 106 32.20 -7.44 -19.67
C PRO A 106 32.23 -8.47 -18.53
N GLU A 107 32.01 -9.76 -18.83
CA GLU A 107 31.97 -10.81 -17.79
C GLU A 107 33.25 -10.86 -16.95
N GLU A 108 34.40 -10.55 -17.56
CA GLU A 108 35.71 -10.43 -16.89
C GLU A 108 35.80 -9.27 -15.87
N ASP A 109 34.95 -8.25 -16.01
CA ASP A 109 34.91 -7.07 -15.14
C ASP A 109 33.78 -7.15 -14.09
N GLN A 110 32.94 -8.20 -14.14
CA GLN A 110 31.90 -8.47 -13.15
C GLN A 110 32.50 -9.14 -11.91
N LEU A 111 33.27 -8.36 -11.15
CA LEU A 111 33.98 -8.81 -9.96
C LEU A 111 33.22 -8.51 -8.67
N GLY A 112 33.33 -9.42 -7.70
CA GLY A 112 32.81 -9.29 -6.34
C GLY A 112 31.47 -9.99 -6.12
N ASP A 113 31.11 -10.15 -4.84
CA ASP A 113 29.89 -10.87 -4.47
C ASP A 113 28.64 -10.06 -4.84
N THR A 114 27.68 -10.69 -5.51
CA THR A 114 26.40 -10.09 -5.87
C THR A 114 25.26 -10.74 -5.10
N SER A 115 24.20 -9.99 -4.81
CA SER A 115 22.97 -10.54 -4.25
C SER A 115 21.82 -10.28 -5.21
N ASP A 116 21.03 -11.32 -5.50
CA ASP A 116 19.81 -11.22 -6.30
C ASP A 116 18.68 -11.97 -5.60
N PHE A 117 17.52 -11.33 -5.59
CA PHE A 117 16.29 -11.92 -5.08
C PHE A 117 15.13 -11.53 -5.98
N SER A 118 14.31 -12.51 -6.34
CA SER A 118 13.04 -12.28 -7.01
C SER A 118 12.02 -13.23 -6.42
N SER A 119 10.87 -12.70 -6.01
CA SER A 119 9.78 -13.50 -5.48
C SER A 119 9.19 -14.40 -6.57
N SER A 120 9.32 -15.72 -6.42
CA SER A 120 8.64 -16.70 -7.29
C SER A 120 7.12 -16.70 -7.07
N TYR A 121 6.70 -16.49 -5.82
CA TYR A 121 5.30 -16.38 -5.41
C TYR A 121 5.05 -15.02 -4.75
N PRO A 122 3.89 -14.39 -5.01
CA PRO A 122 3.58 -13.12 -4.37
C PRO A 122 3.36 -13.29 -2.86
N TYR A 123 3.69 -12.24 -2.11
CA TYR A 123 3.22 -12.08 -0.75
C TYR A 123 1.72 -11.80 -0.79
N LEU A 124 0.92 -12.75 -0.31
CA LEU A 124 -0.53 -12.63 -0.26
C LEU A 124 -0.95 -12.09 1.10
N GLY A 125 -1.83 -11.09 1.11
CA GLY A 125 -2.09 -10.35 2.33
C GLY A 125 -3.37 -9.54 2.36
N LEU A 126 -3.47 -8.72 3.40
CA LEU A 126 -4.53 -7.77 3.62
C LEU A 126 -3.94 -6.37 3.78
N ALA A 127 -4.64 -5.38 3.26
CA ALA A 127 -4.39 -3.97 3.49
C ALA A 127 -5.67 -3.29 3.98
N LEU A 128 -5.53 -2.45 5.01
CA LEU A 128 -6.57 -1.61 5.55
C LEU A 128 -6.12 -0.16 5.43
N GLU A 129 -6.93 0.67 4.78
CA GLU A 129 -6.70 2.11 4.66
C GLU A 129 -7.91 2.88 5.17
N ALA A 130 -7.64 3.98 5.87
CA ALA A 130 -8.63 4.89 6.40
C ALA A 130 -8.28 6.32 6.01
N GLU A 131 -9.21 7.03 5.38
CA GLU A 131 -9.10 8.45 5.05
C GLU A 131 -10.18 9.22 5.80
N VAL A 132 -9.80 10.35 6.39
CA VAL A 132 -10.72 11.22 7.14
C VAL A 132 -10.55 12.67 6.71
N LEU A 133 -11.63 13.29 6.26
CA LEU A 133 -11.72 14.69 5.82
C LEU A 133 -12.64 15.47 6.76
N PRO A 134 -12.17 15.92 7.94
CA PRO A 134 -13.03 16.48 8.98
C PRO A 134 -13.80 17.73 8.54
N LEU A 135 -13.25 18.49 7.60
CA LEU A 135 -13.85 19.74 7.09
C LEU A 135 -14.76 19.53 5.88
N ALA A 136 -14.98 18.29 5.44
CA ALA A 136 -15.84 17.95 4.29
C ALA A 136 -17.28 18.46 4.44
N ARG A 137 -17.77 18.59 5.68
CA ARG A 137 -19.12 19.09 6.03
C ARG A 137 -19.35 20.57 5.73
N HIS A 138 -18.30 21.32 5.44
CA HIS A 138 -18.38 22.75 5.14
C HIS A 138 -18.15 22.98 3.64
N PRO A 139 -19.20 22.83 2.79
CA PRO A 139 -19.04 22.78 1.34
C PRO A 139 -18.45 24.05 0.73
N THR A 140 -18.62 25.20 1.37
CA THR A 140 -18.10 26.49 0.90
C THR A 140 -16.64 26.76 1.30
N SER A 141 -16.04 25.93 2.16
CA SER A 141 -14.67 26.14 2.64
C SER A 141 -13.65 25.58 1.65
N ALA A 142 -12.61 26.36 1.34
CA ALA A 142 -11.45 25.88 0.59
C ALA A 142 -10.68 24.78 1.34
N LEU A 143 -10.85 24.71 2.66
CA LEU A 143 -10.19 23.74 3.56
C LEU A 143 -10.92 22.39 3.63
N ARG A 144 -12.08 22.24 2.95
CA ARG A 144 -12.87 20.99 2.97
C ARG A 144 -12.12 19.74 2.51
N GLY A 145 -11.04 19.94 1.74
CA GLY A 145 -10.17 18.89 1.24
C GLY A 145 -9.06 18.45 2.18
N LEU A 146 -8.85 19.15 3.31
CA LEU A 146 -7.84 18.75 4.29
C LEU A 146 -8.27 17.48 5.02
N GLY A 147 -7.34 16.54 5.14
CA GLY A 147 -7.57 15.27 5.79
C GLY A 147 -6.30 14.52 6.17
N VAL A 148 -6.51 13.31 6.68
CA VAL A 148 -5.46 12.38 7.07
C VAL A 148 -5.75 11.02 6.47
N GLN A 149 -4.71 10.33 6.02
CA GLN A 149 -4.72 8.94 5.56
C GLN A 149 -3.85 8.09 6.49
N LEU A 150 -4.42 6.98 6.97
CA LEU A 150 -3.73 5.95 7.72
C LEU A 150 -3.84 4.62 6.96
N GLY A 151 -2.77 3.84 6.94
CA GLY A 151 -2.74 2.55 6.25
C GLY A 151 -1.93 1.51 7.00
N ALA A 152 -2.38 0.27 6.96
CA ALA A 152 -1.65 -0.90 7.45
C ALA A 152 -1.80 -2.05 6.45
N GLN A 153 -0.70 -2.69 6.10
CA GLN A 153 -0.65 -3.83 5.19
C GLN A 153 0.20 -4.93 5.80
N ARG A 154 -0.26 -6.17 5.63
CA ARG A 154 0.52 -7.36 5.96
C ARG A 154 0.27 -8.46 4.95
N GLY A 155 1.33 -8.98 4.34
CA GLY A 155 1.33 -10.09 3.42
C GLY A 155 2.34 -11.17 3.80
N PHE A 156 2.07 -12.39 3.38
CA PHE A 156 2.85 -13.57 3.70
C PHE A 156 3.21 -14.31 2.42
N SER A 157 4.43 -14.83 2.35
CA SER A 157 4.90 -15.72 1.30
C SER A 157 5.61 -16.89 1.96
N SER A 158 5.39 -18.09 1.44
CA SER A 158 6.12 -19.30 1.82
C SER A 158 6.89 -19.79 0.61
N SER A 159 8.14 -20.17 0.80
CA SER A 159 8.99 -20.73 -0.26
C SER A 159 9.84 -21.87 0.28
N ASP A 160 9.85 -22.98 -0.45
CA ASP A 160 10.71 -24.13 -0.16
C ASP A 160 12.14 -23.85 -0.62
N VAL A 161 13.07 -23.79 0.34
CA VAL A 161 14.50 -23.67 0.08
C VAL A 161 15.14 -25.06 0.23
N THR A 162 15.83 -25.47 -0.81
CA THR A 162 16.56 -26.74 -0.85
C THR A 162 18.02 -26.46 -0.54
N LEU A 163 18.47 -26.75 0.69
CA LEU A 163 19.83 -26.45 1.14
C LEU A 163 20.78 -27.62 0.83
N THR A 164 21.71 -27.42 -0.11
CA THR A 164 22.76 -28.41 -0.39
C THR A 164 23.94 -28.21 0.56
N GLY A 165 24.05 -29.06 1.57
CA GLY A 165 25.22 -29.12 2.45
C GLY A 165 26.29 -30.09 1.93
N ASP A 166 27.52 -29.95 2.42
CA ASP A 166 28.71 -30.74 2.04
C ASP A 166 28.60 -32.27 2.23
N GLY A 167 27.55 -32.74 2.92
CA GLY A 167 27.28 -34.16 3.19
C GLY A 167 26.32 -34.85 2.21
N GLY A 168 25.86 -34.19 1.16
CA GLY A 168 25.05 -34.80 0.10
C GLY A 168 23.58 -35.13 0.45
N GLN A 169 23.12 -34.84 1.67
CA GLN A 169 21.69 -34.83 2.01
C GLN A 169 21.16 -33.40 2.04
N THR A 170 20.03 -33.20 1.37
CA THR A 170 19.46 -31.90 1.07
C THR A 170 18.06 -31.84 1.69
N PRO A 171 17.89 -31.35 2.93
CA PRO A 171 16.56 -31.14 3.48
C PRO A 171 15.90 -29.97 2.74
N VAL A 172 14.75 -30.22 2.12
CA VAL A 172 13.85 -29.16 1.65
C VAL A 172 13.21 -28.55 2.89
N ARG A 173 13.35 -27.24 3.07
CA ARG A 173 12.78 -26.52 4.20
C ARG A 173 11.93 -25.36 3.73
N GLU A 174 10.74 -25.27 4.29
CA GLU A 174 9.85 -24.14 4.12
C GLU A 174 10.41 -22.90 4.84
N VAL A 175 10.54 -21.79 4.13
CA VAL A 175 10.91 -20.50 4.69
C VAL A 175 9.77 -19.51 4.52
N ASN A 176 9.35 -18.92 5.64
CA ASN A 176 8.30 -17.91 5.66
C ASN A 176 8.91 -16.52 5.51
N ALA A 177 8.28 -15.71 4.67
CA ALA A 177 8.60 -14.31 4.47
C ALA A 177 7.35 -13.45 4.67
N THR A 178 7.53 -12.29 5.28
CA THR A 178 6.44 -11.34 5.58
C THR A 178 6.74 -9.99 4.92
N ASP A 179 5.72 -9.38 4.33
CA ASP A 179 5.70 -7.99 3.85
C ASP A 179 4.81 -7.18 4.79
N THR A 180 5.37 -6.19 5.48
CA THR A 180 4.61 -5.31 6.39
C THR A 180 4.81 -3.86 5.97
N ALA A 181 3.73 -3.10 5.88
CA ALA A 181 3.80 -1.67 5.59
C ALA A 181 2.81 -0.86 6.43
N PHE A 182 3.23 0.31 6.87
CA PHE A 182 2.39 1.28 7.57
C PHE A 182 2.50 2.64 6.89
N THR A 183 1.40 3.37 6.86
CA THR A 183 1.32 4.71 6.25
C THR A 183 0.60 5.65 7.20
N ALA A 184 1.14 6.85 7.37
CA ALA A 184 0.50 7.94 8.08
C ALA A 184 0.80 9.26 7.35
N GLN A 185 -0.21 9.84 6.72
CA GLN A 185 -0.05 11.00 5.83
C GLN A 185 -1.14 12.05 6.05
N ALA A 186 -0.76 13.32 5.98
CA ALA A 186 -1.70 14.41 5.78
C ALA A 186 -2.00 14.54 4.28
N MET A 187 -3.22 14.95 3.94
CA MET A 187 -3.64 15.10 2.55
C MET A 187 -4.48 16.35 2.34
N TYR A 188 -4.47 16.86 1.11
CA TYR A 188 -5.37 17.89 0.63
C TYR A 188 -5.96 17.48 -0.72
N ARG A 189 -7.28 17.60 -0.89
CA ARG A 189 -7.99 17.31 -2.14
C ARG A 189 -8.77 18.52 -2.64
N PHE A 190 -8.49 18.91 -3.88
CA PHE A 190 -9.31 19.83 -4.64
C PHE A 190 -10.31 19.05 -5.49
N TYR A 191 -11.60 19.26 -5.21
CA TYR A 191 -12.70 18.57 -5.89
C TYR A 191 -13.22 19.40 -7.07
N PHE A 192 -13.34 18.77 -8.23
CA PHE A 192 -13.91 19.37 -9.44
C PHE A 192 -15.13 18.59 -9.92
N ARG A 193 -15.97 19.28 -10.70
CA ARG A 193 -17.17 18.69 -11.31
C ARG A 193 -16.85 18.18 -12.70
N PHE A 194 -17.34 16.99 -13.01
CA PHE A 194 -17.23 16.37 -14.34
C PHE A 194 -18.62 16.04 -14.89
N GLY A 195 -18.89 16.39 -16.14
CA GLY A 195 -20.18 16.18 -16.80
C GLY A 195 -21.20 17.32 -16.66
N THR A 196 -22.12 17.40 -17.62
CA THR A 196 -23.14 18.46 -17.73
C THR A 196 -24.55 17.99 -17.34
N THR A 197 -24.92 16.76 -17.71
CA THR A 197 -26.27 16.20 -17.50
C THR A 197 -26.41 15.42 -16.19
N ARG A 198 -25.35 14.75 -15.74
CA ARG A 198 -25.24 14.09 -14.42
C ARG A 198 -23.86 14.40 -13.84
N PRO A 199 -23.71 15.50 -13.10
CA PRO A 199 -22.40 15.92 -12.63
C PRO A 199 -21.85 14.93 -11.60
N GLN A 200 -20.66 14.41 -11.87
CA GLN A 200 -19.88 13.59 -10.95
C GLN A 200 -18.73 14.40 -10.35
N GLN A 201 -18.22 13.95 -9.22
CA GLN A 201 -17.09 14.57 -8.55
C GLN A 201 -15.79 13.81 -8.86
N GLY A 202 -14.78 14.53 -9.34
CA GLY A 202 -13.40 14.07 -9.36
C GLY A 202 -12.57 14.90 -8.38
N TYR A 203 -11.32 14.50 -8.15
CA TYR A 203 -10.39 15.29 -7.36
C TYR A 203 -8.96 15.21 -7.87
N VAL A 204 -8.21 16.26 -7.59
CA VAL A 204 -6.75 16.27 -7.61
C VAL A 204 -6.27 16.57 -6.20
N GLY A 205 -5.28 15.85 -5.72
CA GLY A 205 -4.80 16.00 -4.36
C GLY A 205 -3.31 15.85 -4.23
N ALA A 206 -2.83 16.16 -3.03
CA ALA A 206 -1.47 15.90 -2.60
C ALA A 206 -1.51 15.28 -1.21
N ARG A 207 -0.58 14.37 -0.95
CA ARG A 207 -0.38 13.76 0.36
C ARG A 207 1.08 13.77 0.75
N ALA A 208 1.36 13.94 2.03
CA ALA A 208 2.69 13.96 2.59
C ALA A 208 2.70 13.37 3.99
N GLY A 209 3.73 12.58 4.30
CA GLY A 209 3.88 12.00 5.63
C GLY A 209 4.88 10.86 5.67
N ILE A 210 4.70 9.93 6.59
CA ILE A 210 5.63 8.83 6.86
C ILE A 210 5.05 7.52 6.31
N GLN A 211 5.93 6.73 5.71
CA GLN A 211 5.68 5.35 5.33
C GLN A 211 6.75 4.45 5.92
N THR A 212 6.37 3.22 6.21
CA THR A 212 7.30 2.16 6.60
C THR A 212 7.10 0.97 5.68
N ARG A 213 8.17 0.23 5.43
CA ARG A 213 8.09 -1.07 4.79
C ARG A 213 9.15 -2.01 5.33
N ALA A 214 8.74 -3.23 5.64
CA ALA A 214 9.60 -4.28 6.16
C ALA A 214 9.35 -5.57 5.37
N PHE A 215 10.42 -6.14 4.84
CA PHE A 215 10.44 -7.50 4.34
C PHE A 215 11.23 -8.34 5.33
N ASP A 216 10.50 -9.16 6.10
CA ASP A 216 11.07 -10.09 7.05
C ASP A 216 11.16 -11.47 6.41
N VAL A 217 12.23 -12.19 6.72
CA VAL A 217 12.36 -13.60 6.36
C VAL A 217 12.77 -14.37 7.60
N GLU A 218 12.00 -15.41 7.93
CA GLU A 218 12.24 -16.26 9.08
C GLU A 218 13.51 -17.08 8.84
N GLN A 219 14.57 -16.75 9.58
CA GLN A 219 15.92 -17.24 9.27
C GLN A 219 16.20 -18.61 9.90
N SER A 220 16.87 -19.48 9.13
CA SER A 220 17.76 -20.51 9.68
C SER A 220 19.20 -20.12 9.42
N THR A 221 20.10 -20.55 10.31
CA THR A 221 21.46 -20.08 10.58
C THR A 221 22.43 -19.96 9.38
N ASP A 222 22.09 -20.46 8.19
CA ASP A 222 23.05 -20.65 7.09
C ASP A 222 22.70 -19.94 5.77
N THR A 223 21.66 -19.08 5.72
CA THR A 223 21.37 -18.28 4.52
C THR A 223 21.07 -16.81 4.84
N PRO A 224 21.79 -15.85 4.22
CA PRO A 224 21.45 -14.44 4.29
C PRO A 224 20.25 -14.19 3.37
N LEU A 225 19.04 -14.42 3.89
CA LEU A 225 17.84 -13.94 3.22
C LEU A 225 17.78 -12.43 3.44
N THR A 226 17.88 -11.65 2.36
CA THR A 226 17.98 -10.19 2.37
C THR A 226 16.66 -9.57 2.79
N GLY A 227 16.42 -9.54 4.11
CA GLY A 227 15.42 -8.68 4.70
C GLY A 227 15.73 -7.22 4.39
N THR A 228 14.71 -6.38 4.37
CA THR A 228 14.90 -4.94 4.15
C THR A 228 13.88 -4.15 4.95
N HIS A 229 14.37 -3.21 5.75
CA HIS A 229 13.55 -2.40 6.65
C HIS A 229 13.77 -0.92 6.38
N ARG A 230 12.69 -0.23 6.03
CA ARG A 230 12.73 1.19 5.67
C ARG A 230 11.65 1.95 6.44
N VAL A 231 12.01 3.13 6.91
CA VAL A 231 11.09 4.18 7.39
C VAL A 231 11.46 5.46 6.67
N PHE A 232 10.49 6.10 6.02
CA PHE A 232 10.78 7.26 5.18
C PHE A 232 9.65 8.27 5.08
N PRO A 233 9.99 9.56 4.97
CA PRO A 233 9.07 10.56 4.48
C PRO A 233 8.73 10.31 3.01
N SER A 234 7.50 10.65 2.65
CA SER A 234 6.96 10.51 1.30
C SER A 234 6.08 11.69 0.96
N VAL A 235 6.06 12.04 -0.32
CA VAL A 235 5.14 13.02 -0.91
C VAL A 235 4.55 12.43 -2.18
N ALA A 236 3.26 12.59 -2.41
CA ALA A 236 2.59 12.09 -3.61
C ALA A 236 1.48 13.03 -4.08
N LEU A 237 1.19 12.95 -5.37
CA LEU A 237 0.06 13.59 -6.01
C LEU A 237 -0.96 12.52 -6.38
N ASP A 238 -2.23 12.81 -6.17
CA ASP A 238 -3.34 11.89 -6.41
C ASP A 238 -4.31 12.52 -7.41
N LEU A 239 -4.90 11.71 -8.28
CA LEU A 239 -5.88 12.10 -9.27
C LEU A 239 -6.99 11.05 -9.29
N SER A 240 -8.24 11.50 -9.22
CA SER A 240 -9.42 10.66 -9.41
C SER A 240 -10.36 11.31 -10.41
N VAL A 241 -10.61 10.61 -11.51
CA VAL A 241 -11.47 11.08 -12.61
C VAL A 241 -12.66 10.14 -12.77
N PRO A 242 -13.90 10.62 -12.61
CA PRO A 242 -15.07 9.80 -12.87
C PRO A 242 -15.20 9.51 -14.39
N LEU A 243 -15.31 8.24 -14.75
CA LEU A 243 -15.52 7.79 -16.14
C LEU A 243 -17.00 7.57 -16.43
N PHE A 244 -17.70 6.90 -15.51
CA PHE A 244 -19.13 6.60 -15.56
C PHE A 244 -19.75 6.75 -14.17
N SER A 245 -21.08 6.66 -14.07
CA SER A 245 -21.83 6.79 -12.80
C SER A 245 -21.26 5.95 -11.64
N SER A 246 -20.66 4.80 -11.96
CA SER A 246 -20.19 3.81 -10.98
C SER A 246 -18.72 3.44 -11.15
N VAL A 247 -17.96 4.20 -11.95
CA VAL A 247 -16.55 3.88 -12.28
C VAL A 247 -15.72 5.15 -12.30
N ARG A 248 -14.59 5.12 -11.61
CA ARG A 248 -13.60 6.19 -11.50
C ARG A 248 -12.23 5.61 -11.80
N LEU A 249 -11.40 6.41 -12.46
CA LEU A 249 -9.98 6.11 -12.66
C LEU A 249 -9.19 6.85 -11.59
N ASP A 250 -8.36 6.12 -10.88
CA ASP A 250 -7.50 6.65 -9.82
C ASP A 250 -6.03 6.48 -10.22
N ALA A 251 -5.24 7.53 -10.02
CA ALA A 251 -3.80 7.50 -10.26
C ALA A 251 -3.07 8.26 -9.15
N SER A 252 -1.92 7.75 -8.73
CA SER A 252 -1.05 8.41 -7.76
C SER A 252 0.41 8.28 -8.19
N GLY A 253 1.21 9.31 -7.93
CA GLY A 253 2.64 9.32 -8.21
C GLY A 253 3.37 10.07 -7.11
N GLY A 254 4.48 9.52 -6.62
CA GLY A 254 5.15 10.06 -5.46
C GLY A 254 6.65 9.82 -5.39
N LEU A 255 7.28 10.56 -4.48
CA LEU A 255 8.69 10.46 -4.14
C LEU A 255 8.84 9.92 -2.72
N LEU A 256 9.79 9.00 -2.58
CA LEU A 256 10.17 8.36 -1.32
C LEU A 256 11.52 8.95 -0.93
N LEU A 257 11.54 9.74 0.14
CA LEU A 257 12.65 10.63 0.47
C LEU A 257 13.58 9.95 1.47
N SER A 258 14.83 9.72 1.07
CA SER A 258 15.83 9.03 1.90
C SER A 258 15.33 7.69 2.51
N PRO A 259 14.78 6.75 1.71
CA PRO A 259 14.27 5.48 2.19
C PRO A 259 15.39 4.50 2.52
N LYS A 260 16.22 4.84 3.50
CA LYS A 260 17.40 4.06 3.87
C LYS A 260 17.00 2.69 4.43
N PRO A 261 17.69 1.61 4.03
CA PRO A 261 17.54 0.31 4.66
C PRO A 261 18.09 0.33 6.10
N GLY A 262 17.78 -0.71 6.89
CA GLY A 262 18.23 -0.85 8.27
C GLY A 262 17.42 -0.07 9.31
N HIS A 263 16.29 0.53 8.94
CA HIS A 263 15.46 1.31 9.86
C HIS A 263 14.05 0.71 9.99
N SER A 264 13.62 0.43 11.22
CA SER A 264 12.23 0.05 11.51
C SER A 264 11.78 0.62 12.86
N PRO A 265 10.47 0.81 13.08
CA PRO A 265 9.93 1.29 14.36
C PRO A 265 10.12 0.31 15.52
N GLU A 266 10.32 -0.98 15.24
CA GLU A 266 10.51 -2.01 16.27
C GLU A 266 11.97 -2.00 16.76
N ALA A 267 12.28 -2.39 17.98
CA ALA A 267 13.68 -2.52 18.41
C ALA A 267 14.22 -3.89 17.96
N ASP A 268 15.28 -3.94 17.16
CA ASP A 268 15.91 -5.22 16.80
C ASP A 268 17.44 -5.17 16.97
N GLY A 269 17.98 -6.21 17.60
CA GLY A 269 19.32 -6.27 18.19
C GLY A 269 20.45 -6.38 17.16
N GLY A 270 20.74 -5.30 16.45
CA GLY A 270 21.94 -5.16 15.59
C GLY A 270 21.82 -5.79 14.19
N ARG A 271 20.86 -6.69 13.95
CA ARG A 271 20.66 -7.35 12.65
C ARG A 271 20.41 -6.36 11.50
N ARG A 272 19.67 -5.29 11.76
CA ARG A 272 19.37 -4.25 10.76
C ARG A 272 20.58 -3.43 10.35
N ALA A 273 21.62 -3.39 11.19
CA ALA A 273 22.87 -2.77 10.79
C ALA A 273 23.55 -3.56 9.65
N LEU A 274 23.27 -4.86 9.51
CA LEU A 274 23.79 -5.71 8.44
C LEU A 274 23.28 -5.26 7.06
N GLU A 275 22.04 -4.78 6.96
CA GLU A 275 21.48 -4.28 5.69
C GLU A 275 22.26 -3.10 5.08
N VAL A 276 23.06 -2.42 5.90
CA VAL A 276 24.02 -1.42 5.44
C VAL A 276 25.43 -1.99 5.44
N ARG A 277 25.86 -2.60 6.55
CA ARG A 277 27.23 -3.05 6.80
C ARG A 277 27.72 -4.10 5.81
N ASP A 278 26.83 -4.96 5.32
CA ASP A 278 27.18 -5.99 4.34
C ASP A 278 27.65 -5.38 3.01
N TYR A 279 27.13 -4.20 2.67
CA TYR A 279 27.38 -3.51 1.41
C TYR A 279 28.24 -2.24 1.54
N GLY A 280 28.40 -1.70 2.75
CA GLY A 280 29.24 -0.52 2.97
C GLY A 280 29.13 0.06 4.37
N THR A 281 29.76 1.22 4.57
CA THR A 281 29.75 1.94 5.86
C THR A 281 28.63 2.97 5.96
N SER A 282 28.11 3.43 4.82
CA SER A 282 26.98 4.35 4.77
C SER A 282 26.17 4.15 3.50
N VAL A 283 24.90 4.58 3.53
CA VAL A 283 23.96 4.45 2.42
C VAL A 283 23.23 5.77 2.16
N SER A 284 23.11 6.11 0.88
CA SER A 284 22.21 7.14 0.38
C SER A 284 21.12 6.48 -0.47
N SER A 285 19.88 6.91 -0.28
CA SER A 285 18.73 6.24 -0.88
C SER A 285 17.77 7.23 -1.50
N PHE A 286 17.18 6.86 -2.62
CA PHE A 286 16.09 7.57 -3.27
C PHE A 286 15.06 6.58 -3.76
N GLY A 287 13.78 6.94 -3.72
CA GLY A 287 12.75 6.11 -4.32
C GLY A 287 11.60 6.91 -4.92
N TRP A 288 10.79 6.21 -5.69
CA TRP A 288 9.58 6.74 -6.29
C TRP A 288 8.50 5.66 -6.28
N SER A 289 7.25 6.11 -6.31
CA SER A 289 6.09 5.23 -6.41
C SER A 289 5.11 5.71 -7.47
N ALA A 290 4.39 4.76 -8.05
CA ALA A 290 3.29 4.99 -8.97
C ALA A 290 2.17 4.01 -8.66
N GLU A 291 0.94 4.48 -8.74
CA GLU A 291 -0.26 3.69 -8.53
C GLU A 291 -1.28 4.05 -9.61
N LEU A 292 -1.96 3.03 -10.13
CA LEU A 292 -3.02 3.16 -11.10
C LEU A 292 -4.13 2.17 -10.74
N GLY A 293 -5.36 2.65 -10.68
CA GLY A 293 -6.48 1.82 -10.28
C GLY A 293 -7.81 2.31 -10.82
N VAL A 294 -8.82 1.50 -10.53
CA VAL A 294 -10.22 1.78 -10.83
C VAL A 294 -11.00 1.55 -9.55
N SER A 295 -11.80 2.53 -9.18
CA SER A 295 -12.74 2.43 -8.06
C SER A 295 -14.16 2.72 -8.52
N GLY A 296 -15.13 2.33 -7.72
CA GLY A 296 -16.52 2.53 -8.09
C GLY A 296 -17.51 2.20 -7.00
N ASP A 297 -18.74 2.61 -7.23
CA ASP A 297 -19.85 2.45 -6.29
C ASP A 297 -20.62 1.16 -6.64
N ILE A 298 -20.88 0.30 -5.66
CA ILE A 298 -21.70 -0.91 -5.83
C ILE A 298 -23.13 -0.61 -5.42
N TRP A 299 -23.34 -0.24 -4.15
CA TRP A 299 -24.64 0.10 -3.59
C TRP A 299 -24.49 0.83 -2.25
N GLY A 300 -25.36 1.80 -1.98
CA GLY A 300 -25.34 2.54 -0.72
C GLY A 300 -23.95 3.14 -0.43
N PRO A 301 -23.40 2.96 0.79
CA PRO A 301 -22.06 3.44 1.15
C PRO A 301 -20.93 2.53 0.66
N PHE A 302 -21.22 1.44 -0.06
CA PHE A 302 -20.24 0.43 -0.42
C PHE A 302 -19.78 0.54 -1.86
N GLY A 303 -18.46 0.43 -2.05
CA GLY A 303 -17.77 0.48 -3.32
C GLY A 303 -16.74 -0.64 -3.48
N TYR A 304 -16.07 -0.65 -4.63
CA TYR A 304 -14.94 -1.52 -4.93
C TYR A 304 -13.70 -0.70 -5.29
N ASP A 305 -12.54 -1.34 -5.13
CA ASP A 305 -11.23 -0.78 -5.47
C ASP A 305 -10.38 -1.86 -6.13
N VAL A 306 -9.75 -1.55 -7.26
CA VAL A 306 -8.74 -2.39 -7.89
C VAL A 306 -7.57 -1.51 -8.29
N ALA A 307 -6.41 -1.69 -7.67
CA ALA A 307 -5.25 -0.85 -7.90
C ALA A 307 -3.98 -1.67 -8.08
N TRP A 308 -3.11 -1.20 -8.98
CA TRP A 308 -1.75 -1.69 -9.12
C TRP A 308 -0.79 -0.63 -8.59
N ARG A 309 0.07 -1.03 -7.66
CA ARG A 309 1.08 -0.18 -7.03
C ARG A 309 2.47 -0.65 -7.43
N LEU A 310 3.32 0.27 -7.84
CA LEU A 310 4.73 0.05 -8.12
C LEU A 310 5.52 1.01 -7.24
N ALA A 311 6.58 0.52 -6.60
CA ALA A 311 7.61 1.43 -6.13
C ALA A 311 8.99 0.83 -6.29
N HIS A 312 9.94 1.75 -6.38
CA HIS A 312 11.32 1.45 -6.66
C HIS A 312 12.19 2.26 -5.71
N PHE A 313 13.16 1.59 -5.13
CA PHE A 313 14.20 2.15 -4.29
C PHE A 313 15.55 1.90 -4.95
N LYS A 314 16.39 2.93 -4.89
CA LYS A 314 17.77 2.89 -5.32
C LYS A 314 18.64 3.32 -4.15
N ASP A 315 19.50 2.41 -3.72
CA ASP A 315 20.47 2.57 -2.64
C ASP A 315 21.87 2.65 -3.23
N ARG A 316 22.67 3.60 -2.74
CA ARG A 316 24.08 3.75 -3.04
C ARG A 316 24.87 3.64 -1.75
N PHE A 317 25.65 2.58 -1.65
CA PHE A 317 26.55 2.30 -0.54
C PHE A 317 27.92 2.91 -0.80
N SER A 318 28.59 3.33 0.28
CA SER A 318 29.95 3.83 0.22
C SER A 318 30.82 3.28 1.34
N GLY A 319 32.12 3.19 1.07
CA GLY A 319 33.11 2.55 1.94
C GLY A 319 33.03 1.02 1.88
N ALA A 320 33.97 0.38 2.55
CA ALA A 320 34.10 -1.08 2.54
C ALA A 320 32.92 -1.76 3.25
N GLY A 321 32.29 -2.71 2.57
CA GLY A 321 31.30 -3.64 3.13
C GLY A 321 31.97 -4.87 3.74
N THR A 322 31.20 -5.67 4.49
CA THR A 322 31.68 -6.94 5.04
C THR A 322 31.63 -8.12 4.06
N LEU A 323 30.99 -7.96 2.89
CA LEU A 323 31.01 -8.94 1.81
C LEU A 323 32.30 -8.86 0.98
N THR A 324 32.80 -10.02 0.56
CA THR A 324 33.99 -10.14 -0.29
C THR A 324 33.74 -9.44 -1.64
N GLY A 325 34.52 -8.41 -1.96
CA GLY A 325 34.42 -7.66 -3.22
C GLY A 325 33.72 -6.30 -3.14
N TRP A 326 33.13 -5.92 -2.01
CA TRP A 326 32.52 -4.59 -1.81
C TRP A 326 33.52 -3.60 -1.15
N ASN A 327 34.63 -3.29 -1.82
CA ASN A 327 35.67 -2.42 -1.24
C ASN A 327 35.30 -0.93 -1.31
N ASP A 328 34.63 -0.51 -2.39
CA ASP A 328 34.28 0.89 -2.66
C ASP A 328 32.76 1.16 -2.54
N GLY A 329 32.05 0.28 -1.83
CA GLY A 329 30.59 0.28 -1.77
C GLY A 329 29.97 -0.27 -3.07
N GLY A 330 28.85 0.30 -3.50
CA GLY A 330 28.11 -0.19 -4.65
C GLY A 330 26.66 0.29 -4.67
N ALA A 331 25.81 -0.41 -5.41
CA ALA A 331 24.40 -0.07 -5.53
C ALA A 331 23.51 -1.27 -5.22
N ALA A 332 22.38 -1.02 -4.55
CA ALA A 332 21.27 -1.96 -4.51
C ALA A 332 20.00 -1.30 -5.06
N GLU A 333 19.18 -2.09 -5.73
CA GLU A 333 17.89 -1.65 -6.23
C GLU A 333 16.82 -2.62 -5.77
N GLU A 334 15.72 -2.07 -5.27
CA GLU A 334 14.59 -2.84 -4.78
C GLU A 334 13.32 -2.33 -5.46
N THR A 335 12.63 -3.21 -6.16
CA THR A 335 11.35 -2.92 -6.79
C THR A 335 10.30 -3.83 -6.21
N TYR A 336 9.15 -3.27 -5.84
CA TYR A 336 7.98 -4.05 -5.54
C TYR A 336 6.82 -3.63 -6.43
N SER A 337 6.02 -4.60 -6.79
CA SER A 337 4.76 -4.40 -7.48
C SER A 337 3.65 -5.09 -6.71
N SER A 338 2.53 -4.44 -6.49
CA SER A 338 1.42 -5.00 -5.70
C SER A 338 0.10 -4.79 -6.39
N LEU A 339 -0.71 -5.85 -6.45
CA LEU A 339 -2.10 -5.80 -6.87
C LEU A 339 -2.99 -5.73 -5.62
N HIS A 340 -3.86 -4.74 -5.57
CA HIS A 340 -4.86 -4.51 -4.53
C HIS A 340 -6.25 -4.75 -5.12
N VAL A 341 -7.07 -5.54 -4.44
CA VAL A 341 -8.48 -5.77 -4.78
C VAL A 341 -9.30 -5.67 -3.50
N GLY A 342 -10.16 -4.66 -3.41
CA GLY A 342 -10.78 -4.30 -2.15
C GLY A 342 -12.22 -3.81 -2.23
N LEU A 343 -12.77 -3.63 -1.03
CA LEU A 343 -14.08 -3.07 -0.77
C LEU A 343 -13.91 -1.73 -0.06
N ILE A 344 -14.64 -0.75 -0.54
CA ILE A 344 -14.69 0.59 0.03
C ILE A 344 -15.98 0.73 0.85
N ALA A 345 -15.90 1.36 2.01
CA ALA A 345 -17.04 1.89 2.73
C ALA A 345 -16.87 3.40 2.96
N THR A 346 -17.88 4.20 2.62
CA THR A 346 -17.86 5.66 2.76
C THR A 346 -18.95 6.16 3.69
N TYR A 347 -18.66 7.20 4.48
CA TYR A 347 -19.60 7.92 5.34
C TYR A 347 -19.38 9.42 5.24
#